data_AF-A0A9D8XQQ6-F1
#
_entry.id   AF-A0A9D8XQQ6-F1
#
_cell.length_a   1.000
_cell.length_b   1.000
_cell.length_c   1.000
_cell.angle_alpha   90.00
_cell.angle_beta   90.00
_cell.angle_gamma   90.00
#
_symmetry.space_group_name_H-M   'P 1'
#
loop_
_entity.id
_entity.type
_entity.pdbx_description
1 polymer ?
#
loop_
_entity_poly.entity_id
_entity_poly.type
_entity_poly.pdbx_seq_one_letter_code
_entity_poly.pdbx_strand_id
1 'polypeptide(L)'
;HALFLPHGLGHQMGLDVHDMENLGEVWVGYDGQAKSTQFGLKSLRFAKALKAGHVFTVEPGIYFIPELIDLWRERHVHDDFIVWNEVEKWRDFGGIRNEENYCITAQGPRRLGTKVKPKTVSEVEAIIAK
;
A
#
# COMPACT_ATOMS: atom_id res chain seq x y z
N HIS A 1 0.32 10.97 -9.23
CA HIS A 1 -0.65 10.27 -8.35
C HIS A 1 -0.08 9.84 -6.99
N ALA A 2 1.19 9.42 -6.87
CA ALA A 2 1.70 8.73 -5.68
C ALA A 2 2.25 9.62 -4.54
N LEU A 3 1.85 10.89 -4.43
CA LEU A 3 2.39 11.80 -3.39
C LEU A 3 2.12 11.24 -1.98
N PHE A 4 0.90 10.75 -1.75
CA PHE A 4 0.46 10.28 -0.43
C PHE A 4 0.49 8.74 -0.28
N LEU A 5 0.76 8.00 -1.35
CA LEU A 5 0.93 6.54 -1.34
C LEU A 5 2.14 6.19 -2.23
N PRO A 6 3.37 6.37 -1.73
CA PRO A 6 4.59 6.20 -2.55
C PRO A 6 5.00 4.74 -2.74
N HIS A 7 4.38 3.81 -2.00
CA HIS A 7 4.66 2.37 -2.05
C HIS A 7 3.60 1.59 -2.85
N GLY A 8 3.86 0.30 -3.10
CA GLY A 8 2.91 -0.61 -3.73
C GLY A 8 1.72 -0.92 -2.82
N LEU A 9 0.56 -1.29 -3.40
CA LEU A 9 -0.65 -1.61 -2.63
C LEU A 9 -0.49 -2.87 -1.75
N GLY A 10 0.47 -3.74 -2.08
CA GLY A 10 0.78 -4.95 -1.35
C GLY A 10 1.77 -5.84 -2.08
N HIS A 11 2.03 -7.00 -1.51
CA HIS A 11 3.01 -7.97 -1.97
C HIS A 11 2.56 -9.40 -1.70
N GLN A 12 3.17 -10.37 -2.39
CA GLN A 12 2.98 -11.79 -2.04
C GLN A 12 3.52 -12.05 -0.64
N MET A 13 2.89 -12.99 0.07
CA MET A 13 3.29 -13.41 1.42
C MET A 13 3.24 -14.93 1.53
N GLY A 14 4.25 -15.51 2.16
CA GLY A 14 4.38 -16.95 2.29
C GLY A 14 5.36 -17.31 3.39
N LEU A 15 6.47 -17.95 3.01
CA LEU A 15 7.56 -18.24 3.96
C LEU A 15 8.34 -16.98 4.29
N ASP A 16 8.49 -16.07 3.31
CA ASP A 16 9.01 -14.72 3.55
C ASP A 16 7.86 -13.71 3.65
N VAL A 17 8.12 -12.58 4.33
CA VAL A 17 7.16 -11.46 4.41
C VAL A 17 6.88 -10.91 3.01
N HIS A 18 7.93 -10.52 2.28
CA HIS A 18 7.88 -10.31 0.85
C HIS A 18 8.28 -11.61 0.15
N ASP A 19 7.29 -12.44 -0.16
CA ASP A 19 7.55 -13.82 -0.61
C ASP A 19 8.43 -13.85 -1.87
N MET A 20 9.52 -14.62 -1.81
CA MET A 20 10.49 -14.80 -2.89
C MET A 20 11.20 -13.52 -3.38
N GLU A 21 11.24 -12.43 -2.60
CA GLU A 21 11.91 -11.17 -3.01
C GLU A 21 13.36 -11.38 -3.45
N ASN A 22 14.09 -12.30 -2.80
CA ASN A 22 15.48 -12.64 -3.11
C ASN A 22 15.68 -13.29 -4.49
N LEU A 23 14.61 -13.79 -5.12
CA LEU A 23 14.66 -14.31 -6.50
C LEU A 23 14.49 -13.19 -7.54
N GLY A 24 14.27 -11.96 -7.09
CA GLY A 24 14.09 -10.77 -7.92
C GLY A 24 12.63 -10.51 -8.22
N GLU A 25 12.14 -9.35 -7.76
CA GLU A 25 10.73 -8.94 -7.83
C GLU A 25 10.11 -9.03 -9.23
N VAL A 26 10.87 -8.68 -10.28
CA VAL A 26 10.41 -8.75 -11.68
C VAL A 26 10.07 -10.19 -12.09
N TRP A 27 10.85 -11.16 -11.62
CA TRP A 27 10.66 -12.57 -11.96
C TRP A 27 9.46 -13.19 -11.24
N VAL A 28 9.27 -12.81 -9.97
CA VAL A 28 8.24 -13.41 -9.12
C VAL A 28 6.91 -12.69 -9.16
N GLY A 29 6.94 -11.36 -9.32
CA GLY A 29 5.80 -10.47 -9.09
C GLY A 29 5.11 -9.97 -10.36
N TYR A 30 5.68 -10.18 -11.55
CA TYR A 30 5.20 -9.52 -12.78
C TYR A 30 4.77 -10.47 -13.91
N ASP A 31 4.90 -11.79 -13.75
CA ASP A 31 4.42 -12.77 -14.76
C ASP A 31 4.96 -12.49 -16.18
N GLY A 32 6.23 -12.10 -16.27
CA GLY A 32 6.91 -11.74 -17.52
C GLY A 32 6.61 -10.32 -18.03
N GLN A 33 5.77 -9.54 -17.35
CA GLN A 33 5.49 -8.16 -17.69
C GLN A 33 6.61 -7.23 -17.21
N ALA A 34 6.80 -6.11 -17.92
CA ALA A 34 7.73 -5.08 -17.50
C ALA A 34 7.21 -4.35 -16.25
N LYS A 35 8.14 -4.01 -15.37
CA LYS A 35 7.86 -3.18 -14.20
C LYS A 35 7.64 -1.72 -14.63
N SER A 36 6.60 -1.08 -14.06
CA SER A 36 6.31 0.32 -14.34
C SER A 36 7.45 1.22 -13.87
N THR A 37 7.76 2.27 -14.64
CA THR A 37 8.70 3.33 -14.24
C THR A 37 8.02 4.47 -13.49
N GLN A 38 6.69 4.50 -13.49
CA GLN A 38 5.89 5.54 -12.85
C GLN A 38 6.05 5.50 -11.33
N PHE A 39 6.32 6.66 -10.71
CA PHE A 39 6.44 6.75 -9.25
C PHE A 39 5.15 6.26 -8.54
N GLY A 40 5.30 5.50 -7.46
CA GLY A 40 4.23 4.71 -6.84
C GLY A 40 4.10 3.31 -7.45
N LEU A 41 3.70 3.21 -8.72
CA LEU A 41 3.52 1.89 -9.37
C LEU A 41 4.84 1.12 -9.53
N LYS A 42 5.97 1.81 -9.67
CA LYS A 42 7.31 1.20 -9.63
C LYS A 42 7.66 0.56 -8.28
N SER A 43 6.84 0.74 -7.26
CA SER A 43 7.01 0.14 -5.94
C SER A 43 6.06 -1.05 -5.73
N LEU A 44 5.21 -1.38 -6.71
CA LEU A 44 4.31 -2.53 -6.64
C LEU A 44 5.10 -3.84 -6.69
N ARG A 45 4.81 -4.79 -5.80
CA ARG A 45 5.55 -6.06 -5.71
C ARG A 45 4.75 -7.26 -6.20
N PHE A 46 3.46 -7.04 -6.48
CA PHE A 46 2.55 -8.06 -6.96
C PHE A 46 1.65 -7.51 -8.06
N ALA A 47 2.15 -7.60 -9.29
CA ALA A 47 1.48 -7.12 -10.51
C ALA A 47 0.87 -8.26 -11.34
N LYS A 48 0.83 -9.49 -10.81
CA LYS A 48 0.23 -10.65 -11.49
C LYS A 48 -1.28 -10.56 -11.47
N ALA A 49 -1.92 -11.13 -12.48
CA ALA A 49 -3.35 -11.45 -12.41
C ALA A 49 -3.62 -12.39 -11.23
N LEU A 50 -4.64 -12.08 -10.43
CA LEU A 50 -5.00 -12.89 -9.26
C LEU A 50 -5.50 -14.28 -9.68
N LYS A 51 -5.00 -15.33 -9.02
CA LYS A 51 -5.39 -16.72 -9.23
C LYS A 51 -5.62 -17.39 -7.87
N ALA A 52 -6.48 -18.40 -7.83
CA ALA A 52 -6.68 -19.19 -6.63
C ALA A 52 -5.36 -19.77 -6.11
N GLY A 53 -5.16 -19.73 -4.80
CA GLY A 53 -3.93 -20.11 -4.11
C GLY A 53 -2.96 -18.95 -3.85
N HIS A 54 -3.11 -17.80 -4.53
CA HIS A 54 -2.29 -16.62 -4.21
C HIS A 54 -2.58 -16.13 -2.78
N VAL A 55 -1.51 -15.81 -2.06
CA VAL A 55 -1.55 -15.18 -0.72
C VAL A 55 -0.78 -13.87 -0.77
N PHE A 56 -1.38 -12.79 -0.28
CA PHE A 56 -0.82 -11.45 -0.39
C PHE A 56 -1.38 -10.47 0.64
N THR A 57 -0.70 -9.34 0.81
CA THR A 57 -1.14 -8.20 1.61
C THR A 57 -1.99 -7.23 0.80
N VAL A 58 -2.97 -6.60 1.46
CA VAL A 58 -3.65 -5.40 0.99
C VAL A 58 -3.42 -4.33 2.03
N GLU A 59 -2.60 -3.34 1.70
CA GLU A 59 -2.04 -2.39 2.66
C GLU A 59 -2.10 -0.93 2.19
N PRO A 60 -3.28 -0.41 1.82
CA PRO A 60 -3.40 1.01 1.48
C PRO A 60 -2.94 1.89 2.65
N GLY A 61 -2.31 3.00 2.29
CA GLY A 61 -1.88 4.02 3.23
C GLY A 61 -2.05 5.43 2.69
N ILE A 62 -1.98 6.39 3.59
CA ILE A 62 -1.88 7.82 3.29
C ILE A 62 -0.83 8.42 4.20
N TYR A 63 0.17 9.07 3.60
CA TYR A 63 1.31 9.65 4.32
C TYR A 63 1.56 11.07 3.85
N PHE A 64 1.86 11.93 4.80
CA PHE A 64 2.32 13.29 4.57
C PHE A 64 3.82 13.30 4.83
N ILE A 65 4.59 13.02 3.78
CA ILE A 65 6.05 12.91 3.85
C ILE A 65 6.65 14.28 3.49
N PRO A 66 7.25 15.00 4.46
CA PRO A 66 7.92 16.28 4.27
C PRO A 66 8.66 16.44 2.95
N GLU A 67 9.60 15.53 2.69
CA GLU A 67 10.52 15.61 1.55
C GLU A 67 9.80 15.40 0.22
N LEU A 68 8.73 14.60 0.18
CA LEU A 68 7.93 14.42 -1.03
C LEU A 68 7.03 15.63 -1.30
N ILE A 69 6.47 16.23 -0.25
CA ILE A 69 5.67 17.46 -0.35
C ILE A 69 6.53 18.57 -0.95
N ASP A 70 7.72 18.81 -0.38
CA ASP A 70 8.66 19.83 -0.85
C ASP A 70 9.07 19.58 -2.30
N LEU A 71 9.47 18.35 -2.61
CA LEU A 71 9.88 17.96 -3.96
C LEU A 71 8.79 18.19 -5.01
N TRP A 72 7.54 17.86 -4.70
CA TRP A 72 6.44 17.99 -5.65
C TRP A 72 6.02 19.44 -5.83
N ARG A 73 6.03 20.22 -4.73
CA ARG A 73 5.74 21.65 -4.76
C ARG A 73 6.79 22.43 -5.55
N GLU A 74 8.07 22.15 -5.33
CA GLU A 74 9.17 22.76 -6.09
C GLU A 74 9.07 22.45 -7.59
N ARG A 75 8.65 21.22 -7.93
CA ARG A 75 8.52 20.76 -9.32
C ARG A 75 7.18 21.10 -9.96
N HIS A 76 6.30 21.82 -9.26
CA HIS A 76 4.95 22.16 -9.75
C HIS A 76 4.14 20.93 -10.22
N VAL A 77 4.31 19.79 -9.53
CA VAL A 77 3.66 18.54 -9.93
C VAL A 77 2.19 18.56 -9.49
N HIS A 78 1.27 18.62 -10.45
CA HIS A 78 -0.17 18.58 -10.21
C HIS A 78 -0.71 19.76 -9.37
N ASP A 79 -0.17 20.97 -9.55
CA ASP A 79 -0.62 22.18 -8.84
C ASP A 79 -2.13 22.47 -9.03
N ASP A 80 -2.71 22.05 -10.15
CA ASP A 80 -4.17 22.19 -10.40
C ASP A 80 -5.03 21.32 -9.48
N PHE A 81 -4.44 20.32 -8.82
CA PHE A 81 -5.14 19.35 -7.97
C PHE A 81 -4.73 19.43 -6.50
N ILE A 82 -3.53 19.94 -6.20
CA ILE A 82 -2.98 19.95 -4.84
C ILE A 82 -3.19 21.31 -4.21
N VAL A 83 -4.05 21.34 -3.18
CA VAL A 83 -4.24 22.53 -2.35
C VAL A 83 -3.12 22.59 -1.30
N TRP A 84 -1.97 23.15 -1.65
CA TRP A 84 -0.76 23.15 -0.82
C TRP A 84 -0.96 23.69 0.59
N ASN A 85 -1.78 24.75 0.75
CA ASN A 85 -2.08 25.31 2.07
C ASN A 85 -2.83 24.32 2.98
N GLU A 86 -3.62 23.40 2.43
CA GLU A 86 -4.25 22.34 3.21
C GLU A 86 -3.27 21.22 3.52
N VAL A 87 -2.46 20.79 2.54
CA VAL A 87 -1.44 19.75 2.73
C VAL A 87 -0.45 20.11 3.84
N GLU A 88 -0.02 21.37 3.89
CA GLU A 88 0.96 21.85 4.89
C GLU A 88 0.47 21.65 6.33
N LYS A 89 -0.84 21.73 6.59
CA LYS A 89 -1.41 21.53 7.94
C LYS A 89 -1.21 20.11 8.46
N TRP A 90 -0.96 19.15 7.58
CA TRP A 90 -0.78 17.73 7.90
C TRP A 90 0.68 17.30 7.81
N ARG A 91 1.62 18.23 7.57
CA ARG A 91 3.05 17.95 7.36
C ARG A 91 3.66 17.04 8.43
N ASP A 92 3.29 17.25 9.69
CA ASP A 92 3.83 16.51 10.83
C ASP A 92 2.94 15.33 11.29
N PHE A 93 1.88 15.02 10.55
CA PHE A 93 0.97 13.90 10.87
C PHE A 93 1.65 12.53 10.72
N GLY A 94 2.66 12.44 9.85
CA GLY A 94 3.27 11.17 9.46
C GLY A 94 2.36 10.44 8.47
N GLY A 95 1.50 9.56 8.95
CA GLY A 95 0.58 8.82 8.09
C GLY A 95 -0.09 7.63 8.75
N ILE A 96 -0.97 6.98 8.00
CA ILE A 96 -1.68 5.77 8.41
C ILE A 96 -1.59 4.70 7.33
N ARG A 97 -1.58 3.44 7.75
CA ARG A 97 -1.66 2.26 6.88
C ARG A 97 -2.60 1.25 7.51
N ASN A 98 -3.44 0.63 6.68
CA ASN A 98 -4.33 -0.43 7.13
C ASN A 98 -4.08 -1.69 6.31
N GLU A 99 -3.41 -2.66 6.91
CA GLU A 99 -2.94 -3.87 6.23
C GLU A 99 -3.70 -5.14 6.64
N GLU A 100 -4.10 -5.93 5.66
CA GLU A 100 -4.75 -7.23 5.84
C GLU A 100 -4.17 -8.27 4.91
N ASN A 101 -4.17 -9.53 5.35
CA ASN A 101 -3.68 -10.65 4.56
C ASN A 101 -4.85 -11.40 3.92
N TYR A 102 -4.75 -11.72 2.64
CA TYR A 102 -5.78 -12.43 1.89
C TYR A 102 -5.21 -13.65 1.18
N CYS A 103 -6.04 -14.67 1.05
CA CYS A 103 -5.84 -15.81 0.16
C CYS A 103 -6.97 -15.82 -0.87
N ILE A 104 -6.63 -15.91 -2.15
CA ILE A 104 -7.64 -16.09 -3.21
C ILE A 104 -8.06 -17.55 -3.24
N THR A 105 -9.36 -17.78 -3.13
CA THR A 105 -9.97 -19.10 -3.35
C THR A 105 -10.69 -19.11 -4.70
N ALA A 106 -11.21 -20.28 -5.10
CA ALA A 106 -12.05 -20.37 -6.30
C ALA A 106 -13.35 -19.55 -6.19
N GLN A 107 -13.77 -19.18 -4.97
CA GLN A 107 -14.98 -18.41 -4.69
C GLN A 107 -14.70 -16.91 -4.44
N GLY A 108 -13.43 -16.49 -4.45
CA GLY A 108 -13.02 -15.10 -4.22
C GLY A 108 -11.99 -14.93 -3.11
N PRO A 109 -11.72 -13.68 -2.69
CA PRO A 109 -10.74 -13.41 -1.64
C PRO A 109 -11.25 -13.83 -0.26
N ARG A 110 -10.41 -14.51 0.51
CA ARG A 110 -10.65 -14.85 1.91
C ARG A 110 -9.59 -14.19 2.78
N ARG A 111 -10.03 -13.35 3.72
CA ARG A 111 -9.14 -12.76 4.73
C ARG A 111 -8.55 -13.87 5.60
N LEU A 112 -7.25 -13.77 5.88
CA LEU A 112 -6.53 -14.68 6.75
C LEU A 112 -6.58 -14.20 8.21
N GLY A 113 -6.39 -15.15 9.14
CA GLY A 113 -6.49 -14.93 10.58
C GLY A 113 -7.92 -15.05 11.12
N THR A 114 -8.07 -15.57 12.34
CA THR A 114 -9.38 -15.78 12.96
C THR A 114 -9.90 -14.54 13.68
N LYS A 115 -8.99 -13.72 14.23
CA LYS A 115 -9.35 -12.45 14.88
C LYS A 115 -9.53 -11.36 13.83
N VAL A 116 -10.63 -10.63 13.95
CA VAL A 116 -10.89 -9.41 13.18
C VAL A 116 -10.37 -8.24 14.00
N LYS A 117 -9.49 -7.43 13.41
CA LYS A 117 -9.01 -6.20 14.03
C LYS A 117 -10.09 -5.10 13.97
N PRO A 118 -10.12 -4.14 14.90
CA PRO A 118 -10.96 -2.95 14.77
C PRO A 118 -10.64 -2.20 13.47
N LYS A 119 -11.66 -1.71 12.77
CA LYS A 119 -11.50 -0.99 11.49
C LYS A 119 -12.14 0.40 11.50
N THR A 120 -13.19 0.57 12.28
CA THR A 120 -13.82 1.86 12.49
C THR A 120 -13.17 2.60 13.67
N VAL A 121 -13.29 3.92 13.67
CA VAL A 121 -12.79 4.77 14.77
C VAL A 121 -13.35 4.31 16.12
N SER A 122 -14.67 4.10 16.20
CA SER A 122 -15.33 3.67 17.43
C SER A 122 -14.87 2.30 17.94
N GLU A 123 -14.59 1.34 17.03
CA GLU A 123 -14.03 0.05 17.43
C GLU A 123 -12.62 0.19 18.02
N VAL A 124 -11.79 1.06 17.44
CA VAL A 124 -10.44 1.34 17.95
C VAL A 124 -10.53 2.00 19.33
N GLU A 125 -11.35 3.05 19.46
CA GLU A 125 -11.55 3.77 20.73
C GLU A 125 -12.07 2.84 21.84
N ALA A 126 -13.02 1.95 21.52
CA ALA A 126 -13.57 0.99 22.48
C ALA A 126 -12.55 -0.05 22.98
N ILE A 127 -11.47 -0.30 22.21
CA ILE A 127 -10.39 -1.21 22.61
C ILE A 127 -9.37 -0.47 23.48
N ILE A 128 -9.07 0.80 23.18
CA ILE A 128 -8.11 1.62 23.94
C ILE A 128 -8.70 2.07 25.28
N ALA A 129 -10.01 2.29 25.37
CA ALA A 129 -10.67 2.75 26.59
C ALA A 129 -10.77 1.68 27.72
N LYS A 130 -10.22 0.48 27.50
CA LYS A 130 -10.18 -0.63 28.48
C LYS A 130 -8.83 -0.69 29.15
#